data_AF-K1T8D7-F1
#
_entry.id   AF-K1T8D7-F1
#
_cell.length_a   1.000
_cell.length_b   1.000
_cell.length_c   1.000
_cell.angle_alpha   90.00
_cell.angle_beta   90.00
_cell.angle_gamma   90.00
#
_symmetry.space_group_name_H-M   'P 1'
#
loop_
_entity.id
_entity.type
_entity.pdbx_description
1 polymer ?
#
loop_
_entity_poly.entity_id
_entity_poly.type
_entity_poly.pdbx_seq_one_letter_code
_entity_poly.pdbx_strand_id
1 'polypeptide(L)'
;MHYNPFVYIRSEKDILKLVNTLIANTKGEGEKSAEDFWVKAERLLYCALVGYIWYEAPAEEMNFITLLELINASEAREDDEEYQSPVDLLFADLEERDP
;
A
#
# COMPACT_ATOMS: atom_id res chain seq x y z
N MET A 1 0.76 -18.88 16.94
CA MET A 1 0.09 -18.75 15.63
C MET A 1 0.03 -17.26 15.36
N HIS A 2 0.89 -16.74 14.48
CA HIS A 2 0.88 -15.33 14.11
C HIS A 2 -0.02 -15.19 12.88
N TYR A 3 -1.06 -14.36 12.97
CA TYR A 3 -1.96 -14.10 11.85
C TYR A 3 -1.24 -13.22 10.81
N ASN A 4 -1.27 -13.63 9.54
CA ASN A 4 -0.76 -12.85 8.43
C ASN A 4 -1.85 -12.81 7.33
N PRO A 5 -2.41 -11.63 6.98
CA PRO A 5 -3.48 -11.55 5.97
C PRO A 5 -3.00 -11.84 4.55
N PHE A 6 -1.72 -11.65 4.23
CA PHE A 6 -1.20 -11.84 2.86
C PHE A 6 -1.31 -13.29 2.38
N VAL A 7 -1.22 -14.29 3.27
CA VAL A 7 -1.36 -15.72 2.91
C VAL A 7 -2.78 -16.09 2.45
N TYR A 8 -3.74 -15.19 2.62
CA TYR A 8 -5.14 -15.36 2.22
C TYR A 8 -5.51 -14.57 0.97
N ILE A 9 -4.60 -13.76 0.41
CA ILE A 9 -4.82 -13.07 -0.87
C ILE A 9 -4.68 -14.12 -1.99
N ARG A 10 -5.76 -14.32 -2.77
CA ARG A 10 -5.81 -15.28 -3.88
C ARG A 10 -6.09 -14.61 -5.22
N SER A 11 -6.43 -13.32 -5.19
CA SER A 11 -6.80 -12.53 -6.35
C SER A 11 -6.66 -11.04 -6.05
N GLU A 12 -6.62 -10.21 -7.09
CA GLU A 12 -6.63 -8.75 -6.97
C GLU A 12 -7.82 -8.22 -6.18
N LYS A 13 -8.96 -8.90 -6.27
CA LYS A 13 -10.15 -8.54 -5.48
C LYS A 13 -9.91 -8.65 -3.98
N ASP A 14 -9.02 -9.55 -3.55
CA ASP A 14 -8.70 -9.73 -2.14
C ASP A 14 -7.76 -8.64 -1.62
N ILE A 15 -6.93 -8.04 -2.48
CA ILE A 15 -6.17 -6.82 -2.16
C ILE A 15 -7.14 -5.70 -1.78
N LEU A 16 -8.15 -5.44 -2.63
CA LEU A 16 -9.14 -4.42 -2.35
C LEU A 16 -9.92 -4.69 -1.05
N LYS A 17 -10.28 -5.95 -0.77
CA LYS A 17 -10.93 -6.32 0.50
C LYS A 17 -10.02 -6.04 1.70
N LEU A 18 -8.74 -6.39 1.61
CA LEU A 18 -7.76 -6.15 2.67
C LEU A 18 -7.59 -4.66 2.94
N VAL A 19 -7.39 -3.86 1.89
CA VAL A 19 -7.25 -2.40 1.99
C VAL A 19 -8.51 -1.75 2.58
N ASN A 20 -9.69 -2.15 2.10
CA ASN A 20 -10.95 -1.64 2.65
C ASN A 20 -11.11 -1.99 4.14
N THR A 21 -10.69 -3.19 4.52
CA THR A 21 -10.71 -3.64 5.92
C THR A 21 -9.74 -2.82 6.77
N LEU A 22 -8.52 -2.57 6.28
CA LEU A 22 -7.53 -1.75 6.97
C LEU A 22 -8.07 -0.35 7.23
N ILE A 23 -8.50 0.35 6.19
CA ILE A 23 -9.05 1.72 6.26
C ILE A 23 -10.27 1.78 7.18
N ALA A 24 -11.17 0.80 7.12
CA ALA A 24 -12.36 0.78 7.98
C ALA A 24 -12.03 0.64 9.47
N ASN A 25 -10.90 0.01 9.82
CA ASN A 25 -10.49 -0.24 11.20
C ASN A 25 -9.46 0.77 11.73
N THR A 26 -8.95 1.68 10.88
CA THR A 26 -8.05 2.78 11.28
C THR A 26 -8.72 4.14 11.26
N LYS A 27 -9.97 4.24 10.78
CA LYS A 27 -10.80 5.44 10.89
C LYS A 27 -11.15 5.77 12.34
N GLY A 28 -11.08 7.04 12.71
CA GLY A 28 -11.45 7.53 14.05
C GLY A 28 -12.95 7.47 14.30
N GLU A 29 -13.35 7.25 15.57
CA GLU A 29 -14.77 7.29 15.96
C GLU A 29 -15.36 8.69 15.69
N GLY A 30 -16.42 8.76 14.88
CA GLY A 30 -17.16 10.00 14.62
C GLY A 30 -16.89 10.67 13.26
N GLU A 31 -15.94 10.16 12.47
CA GLU A 31 -15.78 10.59 11.08
C GLU A 31 -16.93 10.09 10.21
N LYS A 32 -17.95 10.94 10.03
CA LYS A 32 -18.92 10.81 8.93
C LYS A 32 -18.25 11.22 7.61
N SER A 33 -17.18 10.53 7.22
CA SER A 33 -16.53 10.82 5.97
C SER A 33 -17.31 10.12 4.85
N ALA A 34 -18.20 10.87 4.21
CA ALA A 34 -18.43 10.67 2.78
C ALA A 34 -17.06 10.49 2.11
N GLU A 35 -16.90 9.58 1.13
CA GLU A 35 -15.60 9.29 0.52
C GLU A 35 -14.93 10.56 -0.03
N ASP A 36 -14.15 11.20 0.81
CA ASP A 36 -13.41 12.40 0.49
C ASP A 36 -12.14 12.03 -0.27
N PHE A 37 -11.46 13.06 -0.76
CA PHE A 37 -10.24 12.89 -1.54
C PHE A 37 -9.20 12.03 -0.80
N TRP A 38 -9.03 12.25 0.52
CA TRP A 38 -8.01 11.60 1.32
C TRP A 38 -8.26 10.10 1.47
N VAL A 39 -9.51 9.69 1.75
CA VAL A 39 -9.87 8.26 1.83
C VAL A 39 -9.68 7.56 0.48
N LYS A 40 -9.94 8.25 -0.64
CA LYS A 40 -9.72 7.69 -1.99
C LYS A 40 -8.24 7.57 -2.31
N ALA A 41 -7.44 8.59 -2.01
CA ALA A 41 -6.00 8.58 -2.21
C ALA A 41 -5.32 7.49 -1.36
N GLU A 42 -5.69 7.38 -0.07
CA GLU A 42 -5.21 6.33 0.83
C GLU A 42 -5.55 4.94 0.28
N ARG A 43 -6.78 4.74 -0.21
CA ARG A 43 -7.18 3.46 -0.81
C ARG A 43 -6.32 3.11 -2.03
N LEU A 44 -6.05 4.09 -2.90
CA LEU A 44 -5.22 3.87 -4.09
C LEU A 44 -3.78 3.52 -3.70
N LEU A 45 -3.18 4.29 -2.79
CA LEU A 45 -1.83 4.05 -2.30
C LEU A 45 -1.70 2.67 -1.67
N TYR A 46 -2.57 2.31 -0.73
CA TYR A 46 -2.52 0.98 -0.09
C TYR A 46 -2.79 -0.15 -1.08
N CYS A 47 -3.66 0.02 -2.07
CA CYS A 47 -3.83 -0.98 -3.13
C CYS A 47 -2.53 -1.20 -3.92
N ALA A 48 -1.84 -0.11 -4.28
CA ALA A 48 -0.57 -0.19 -5.00
C ALA A 48 0.50 -0.89 -4.14
N LEU A 49 0.69 -0.50 -2.89
CA LEU A 49 1.71 -1.07 -2.01
C LEU A 49 1.43 -2.54 -1.66
N VAL A 50 0.18 -2.89 -1.32
CA VAL A 50 -0.20 -4.29 -1.05
C VAL A 50 -0.08 -5.13 -2.33
N GLY A 51 -0.43 -4.56 -3.49
CA GLY A 51 -0.22 -5.20 -4.79
C GLY A 51 1.25 -5.48 -5.06
N TYR A 52 2.11 -4.48 -4.88
CA TYR A 52 3.56 -4.64 -5.03
C TYR A 52 4.08 -5.76 -4.12
N ILE A 53 3.73 -5.75 -2.83
CA ILE A 53 4.15 -6.81 -1.90
C ILE A 53 3.66 -8.18 -2.36
N TRP A 54 2.41 -8.28 -2.82
CA TRP A 54 1.83 -9.57 -3.21
C TRP A 54 2.41 -10.13 -4.51
N TYR A 55 2.72 -9.27 -5.48
CA TYR A 55 3.26 -9.67 -6.78
C TYR A 55 4.79 -9.85 -6.76
N GLU A 56 5.51 -9.02 -6.01
CA GLU A 56 6.96 -8.86 -6.16
C GLU A 56 7.78 -9.29 -4.95
N ALA A 57 7.24 -9.17 -3.74
CA ALA A 57 8.04 -9.44 -2.53
C ALA A 57 8.23 -10.95 -2.32
N PRO A 58 9.37 -11.38 -1.75
CA PRO A 58 9.55 -12.76 -1.32
C PRO A 58 8.58 -13.11 -0.18
N ALA A 59 8.27 -14.40 0.00
CA ALA A 59 7.21 -14.86 0.89
C ALA A 59 7.40 -14.43 2.36
N GLU A 60 8.64 -14.27 2.81
CA GLU A 60 9.02 -13.76 4.13
C GLU A 60 8.66 -12.28 4.35
N GLU A 61 8.62 -11.48 3.28
CA GLU A 61 8.30 -10.04 3.29
C GLU A 61 6.82 -9.77 3.02
N MET A 62 6.02 -10.79 2.71
CA MET A 62 4.58 -10.66 2.53
C MET A 62 3.85 -10.47 3.86
N ASN A 63 4.04 -9.33 4.52
CA ASN A 63 3.51 -9.05 5.85
C ASN A 63 3.31 -7.53 6.08
N PHE A 64 2.70 -7.17 7.21
CA PHE A 64 2.40 -5.75 7.52
C PHE A 64 3.61 -4.91 7.92
N ILE A 65 4.72 -5.52 8.34
CA ILE A 65 5.95 -4.77 8.62
C ILE A 65 6.44 -4.16 7.31
N THR A 66 6.51 -4.96 6.24
CA THR A 66 6.89 -4.47 4.91
C THR A 66 5.92 -3.42 4.38
N LEU A 67 4.60 -3.57 4.60
CA LEU A 67 3.64 -2.51 4.25
C LEU A 67 3.95 -1.19 4.97
N LEU A 68 4.25 -1.22 6.27
CA LEU A 68 4.61 -0.03 7.04
C LEU A 68 5.94 0.57 6.59
N GLU A 69 6.92 -0.26 6.25
CA GLU A 69 8.21 0.17 5.71
C GLU A 69 8.03 0.92 4.39
N LEU A 70 7.23 0.39 3.46
CA LEU A 70 6.92 1.08 2.21
C LEU A 70 6.19 2.40 2.45
N ILE A 71 5.23 2.45 3.36
CA ILE A 71 4.54 3.71 3.71
C ILE A 71 5.54 4.75 4.24
N ASN A 72 6.42 4.37 5.17
CA ASN A 72 7.44 5.28 5.71
C ASN A 72 8.46 5.72 4.65
N ALA A 73 8.71 4.88 3.66
CA ALA A 73 9.60 5.17 2.54
C ALA A 73 8.91 5.92 1.39
N SER A 74 7.62 6.28 1.51
CA SER A 74 6.87 7.05 0.51
C SER A 74 6.93 8.57 0.78
N GLU A 75 8.09 9.07 1.21
CA GLU A 75 8.27 10.49 1.54
C GLU A 75 8.09 11.37 0.30
N ALA A 76 7.34 12.46 0.42
CA ALA A 76 7.27 13.51 -0.60
C ALA A 76 7.93 14.79 -0.09
N ARG A 77 8.61 15.53 -0.97
CA ARG A 77 9.25 16.81 -0.66
C ARG A 77 8.56 17.94 -1.42
N GLU A 78 8.12 18.96 -0.69
CA GLU A 78 7.43 20.12 -1.30
C GLU A 78 8.38 21.06 -2.04
N ASP A 79 9.67 21.04 -1.69
CA ASP A 79 10.71 21.93 -2.20
C ASP A 79 11.56 21.33 -3.34
N ASP A 80 11.33 20.06 -3.67
CA ASP A 80 12.07 19.33 -4.70
C ASP A 80 11.13 18.41 -5.49
N GLU A 81 10.61 18.93 -6.61
CA GLU A 81 9.73 18.19 -7.52
C GLU A 81 10.42 17.03 -8.25
N GLU A 82 11.76 17.02 -8.30
CA GLU A 82 12.54 15.94 -8.92
C GLU A 82 12.89 14.83 -7.91
N TYR A 83 12.58 15.02 -6.62
CA TYR A 83 12.81 14.02 -5.61
C TYR A 83 11.98 12.76 -5.87
N GLN A 84 12.66 11.61 -5.91
CA GLN A 84 12.04 10.30 -5.93
C GLN A 84 12.28 9.60 -4.60
N SER A 85 11.20 9.19 -3.96
CA SER A 85 11.27 8.35 -2.78
C SER A 85 11.77 6.94 -3.12
N PRO A 86 12.26 6.16 -2.15
CA PRO A 86 12.57 4.76 -2.39
C PRO A 86 11.42 3.97 -3.01
N VAL A 87 10.16 4.28 -2.68
CA VAL A 87 9.00 3.64 -3.30
C VAL A 87 8.83 4.06 -4.75
N ASP A 88 9.05 5.33 -5.10
CA ASP A 88 8.98 5.77 -6.50
C ASP A 88 10.02 5.03 -7.36
N LEU A 89 11.23 4.85 -6.84
CA LEU A 89 12.27 4.08 -7.51
C LEU A 89 11.88 2.59 -7.67
N LEU A 90 11.29 1.96 -6.64
CA LEU A 90 10.82 0.58 -6.74
C LEU A 90 9.75 0.39 -7.82
N PHE A 91 8.83 1.33 -7.96
CA PHE A 91 7.79 1.27 -9.00
C PHE A 91 8.35 1.59 -10.39
N ALA A 92 9.31 2.51 -10.50
CA ALA A 92 10.01 2.80 -11.77
C ALA A 92 10.81 1.58 -12.25
N ASP A 93 11.53 0.90 -11.35
CA ASP A 93 12.26 -0.33 -11.65
C ASP A 93 11.31 -1.45 -12.10
N LEU A 94 10.12 -1.53 -11.49
CA LEU A 94 9.08 -2.49 -11.88
C LEU A 94 8.56 -2.20 -13.30
N GLU A 95 8.27 -0.93 -13.61
CA GLU A 95 7.84 -0.49 -14.95
C GLU A 95 8.92 -0.74 -16.02
N GLU A 96 10.20 -0.51 -15.72
CA GLU A 96 11.29 -0.80 -16.67
C GLU A 96 11.41 -2.31 -16.98
N ARG A 97 11.20 -3.14 -15.96
CA ARG A 97 11.30 -4.60 -16.10
C ARG A 97 10.07 -5.22 -16.78
N ASP A 98 8.88 -4.67 -16.59
CA ASP A 98 7.61 -5.11 -17.19
C ASP A 98 6.84 -3.92 -17.80
N PRO A 99 7.26 -3.45 -18.99
CA PRO A 99 6.77 -2.23 -19.63
C PRO A 99 5.42 -2.37 -20.36
#